data_AF-A0A960A5F9-F1
#
_entry.id   AF-A0A960A5F9-F1
#
_cell.length_a   1.000
_cell.length_b   1.000
_cell.length_c   1.000
_cell.angle_alpha   90.00
_cell.angle_beta   90.00
_cell.angle_gamma   90.00
#
_symmetry.space_group_name_H-M   'P 1'
#
loop_
_entity.id
_entity.type
_entity.pdbx_description
1 polymer ?
#
loop_
_entity_poly.entity_id
_entity_poly.type
_entity_poly.pdbx_seq_one_letter_code
_entity_poly.pdbx_strand_id
1 'polypeptide(L)' 'GGWPAVAESTIIARDVQLAEATGSRLHVCHISTAEGVEVVRWAKRRGIDVTAEVTPHHLLLGTENLTGYDT' A
#
# COMPACT_ATOMS: atom_id res chain seq x y z
N GLY A 1 6.88 -15.16 9.30
CA GLY A 1 6.43 -14.77 7.94
C GLY A 1 5.76 -13.41 8.04
N GLY A 2 6.07 -12.49 7.14
CA GLY A 2 5.56 -11.12 7.19
C GLY A 2 4.10 -10.98 6.73
N TRP A 3 3.60 -9.74 6.74
CA TRP A 3 2.31 -9.38 6.16
C TRP A 3 2.34 -9.63 4.64
N PRO A 4 1.46 -10.47 4.07
CA PRO A 4 1.55 -10.84 2.67
C PRO A 4 1.04 -9.72 1.76
N ALA A 5 1.61 -9.60 0.55
CA ALA A 5 1.27 -8.55 -0.40
C ALA A 5 -0.22 -8.51 -0.78
N VAL A 6 -0.86 -9.67 -0.86
CA VAL A 6 -2.30 -9.79 -1.12
C VAL A 6 -3.15 -9.12 -0.02
N ALA A 7 -2.71 -9.16 1.23
CA ALA A 7 -3.46 -8.56 2.33
C ALA A 7 -3.42 -7.02 2.27
N GLU A 8 -2.25 -6.42 2.01
CA GLU A 8 -2.10 -4.98 1.82
C GLU A 8 -2.91 -4.49 0.61
N SER A 9 -2.69 -5.10 -0.56
CA SER A 9 -3.36 -4.69 -1.81
C SER A 9 -4.88 -4.86 -1.77
N THR A 10 -5.40 -5.90 -1.11
CA THR A 10 -6.85 -6.10 -0.95
C THR A 10 -7.50 -4.99 -0.13
N ILE A 11 -6.86 -4.57 0.97
CA ILE A 11 -7.37 -3.47 1.81
C ILE A 11 -7.36 -2.16 1.03
N ILE A 12 -6.26 -1.86 0.33
CA ILE A 12 -6.17 -0.67 -0.51
C ILE A 12 -7.30 -0.70 -1.54
N ALA A 13 -7.46 -1.80 -2.29
CA ALA A 13 -8.46 -1.91 -3.35
C ALA A 13 -9.91 -1.74 -2.85
N ARG A 14 -10.22 -2.23 -1.65
CA ARG A 14 -11.50 -1.98 -0.99
C ARG A 14 -11.68 -0.50 -0.71
N ASP A 15 -10.69 0.13 -0.09
CA ASP A 15 -10.81 1.52 0.37
C ASP A 15 -10.89 2.49 -0.81
N VAL A 16 -10.21 2.22 -1.93
CA VAL A 16 -10.34 3.09 -3.10
C VAL A 16 -11.73 3.01 -3.74
N GLN A 17 -12.36 1.83 -3.74
CA GLN A 17 -13.75 1.68 -4.20
C GLN A 17 -14.73 2.40 -3.27
N LEU A 18 -14.50 2.37 -1.95
CA LEU A 18 -15.31 3.13 -0.99
C LEU A 18 -15.13 4.64 -1.16
N ALA A 19 -13.90 5.10 -1.42
CA ALA A 19 -13.61 6.50 -1.70
C ALA A 19 -14.32 6.97 -2.98
N GLU A 20 -14.29 6.17 -4.05
CA GLU A 20 -15.02 6.43 -5.29
C GLU A 20 -16.54 6.51 -5.05
N ALA A 21 -17.12 5.54 -4.32
CA ALA A 21 -18.54 5.49 -4.05
C ALA A 21 -19.04 6.66 -3.17
N THR A 22 -18.19 7.19 -2.28
CA THR A 22 -18.55 8.27 -1.36
C THR A 22 -18.11 9.66 -1.86
N GLY A 23 -17.32 9.74 -2.92
CA GLY A 23 -16.68 10.99 -3.36
C GLY A 23 -15.66 11.55 -2.35
N SER A 24 -15.18 10.72 -1.44
CA SER A 24 -14.19 11.11 -0.43
C SER A 24 -12.76 11.02 -0.97
N ARG A 25 -11.84 11.74 -0.32
CA ARG A 25 -10.41 11.61 -0.56
C ARG A 25 -9.80 10.50 0.28
N LEU A 26 -8.93 9.68 -0.31
CA LEU A 26 -8.16 8.63 0.38
C LEU A 26 -6.66 8.97 0.43
N HIS A 27 -6.02 8.70 1.57
CA HIS A 27 -4.57 8.67 1.68
C HIS A 27 -4.13 7.29 2.20
N VAL A 28 -3.31 6.59 1.42
CA VAL A 28 -2.77 5.27 1.77
C VAL A 28 -1.42 5.45 2.46
N CYS A 29 -1.37 5.14 3.75
CA CYS A 29 -0.16 5.27 4.54
C CYS A 29 0.84 4.14 4.25
N HIS A 30 2.14 4.47 4.37
CA HIS A 30 3.25 3.52 4.50
C HIS A 30 3.14 2.26 3.64
N ILE A 31 3.01 2.45 2.32
CA ILE A 31 2.88 1.33 1.37
C ILE A 31 4.17 0.50 1.34
N SER A 32 4.04 -0.82 1.36
CA SER A 32 5.19 -1.74 1.43
C SER A 32 5.28 -2.72 0.26
N THR A 33 4.24 -2.81 -0.57
CA THR A 33 4.13 -3.82 -1.64
C THR A 33 4.00 -3.21 -3.02
N ALA A 34 4.58 -3.86 -4.03
CA ALA A 34 4.44 -3.46 -5.43
C ALA A 34 2.97 -3.53 -5.87
N GLU A 35 2.26 -4.57 -5.45
CA GLU A 35 0.85 -4.79 -5.72
C GLU A 35 -0.02 -3.64 -5.16
N GLY A 36 0.27 -3.16 -3.94
CA GLY A 36 -0.39 -1.99 -3.38
C GLY A 36 -0.18 -0.74 -4.25
N VAL A 37 1.05 -0.50 -4.72
CA VAL A 37 1.38 0.63 -5.60
C VAL A 37 0.60 0.53 -6.92
N GLU A 38 0.43 -0.67 -7.48
CA GLU A 38 -0.38 -0.87 -8.69
C GLU A 38 -1.85 -0.51 -8.49
N VAL A 39 -2.44 -0.84 -7.33
CA VAL A 39 -3.81 -0.45 -7.01
C VAL A 39 -3.96 1.06 -6.93
N VAL A 40 -3.03 1.76 -6.26
CA VAL A 40 -3.04 3.24 -6.20
C VAL A 40 -2.92 3.84 -7.60
N ARG A 41 -2.04 3.29 -8.45
CA ARG A 41 -1.88 3.75 -9.83
C ARG A 41 -3.13 3.53 -10.67
N TRP A 42 -3.78 2.37 -10.53
CA TRP A 42 -5.05 2.06 -11.19
C TRP A 42 -6.15 3.05 -10.77
N ALA A 43 -6.26 3.34 -9.48
CA ALA A 43 -7.25 4.27 -8.96
C ALA A 43 -7.04 5.70 -9.47
N LYS A 44 -5.79 6.19 -9.46
CA LYS A 44 -5.44 7.50 -10.03
C LYS A 44 -5.82 7.61 -11.51
N ARG A 45 -5.59 6.55 -12.31
CA ARG A 45 -6.00 6.53 -13.74
C ARG A 45 -7.52 6.63 -13.94
N ARG A 46 -8.32 6.21 -12.96
CA ARG A 46 -9.78 6.36 -12.97
C ARG A 46 -10.26 7.73 -12.49
N GLY A 47 -9.37 8.59 -12.02
CA GLY A 47 -9.72 9.89 -11.46
C GLY A 47 -10.22 9.84 -10.01
N ILE A 48 -10.01 8.72 -9.29
CA ILE A 48 -10.32 8.63 -7.86
C ILE A 48 -9.27 9.46 -7.09
N ASP A 49 -9.72 10.34 -6.19
CA ASP A 49 -8.84 11.20 -5.38
C ASP A 49 -8.11 10.38 -4.31
N VAL A 50 -6.99 9.79 -4.70
CA VAL A 50 -6.13 8.98 -3.84
C VAL A 50 -4.69 9.49 -3.85
N THR A 51 -4.11 9.57 -2.66
CA THR A 51 -2.69 9.83 -2.44
C THR A 51 -2.07 8.67 -1.65
N ALA A 52 -0.75 8.58 -1.65
CA ALA A 52 -0.04 7.55 -0.89
C ALA A 52 1.32 8.08 -0.44
N GLU A 53 1.87 7.46 0.60
CA GLU A 53 3.21 7.71 1.10
C GLU A 53 3.99 6.40 1.31
N VAL A 54 5.30 6.53 1.50
CA VAL A 54 6.21 5.44 1.83
C VAL A 54 7.18 5.91 2.91
N THR A 55 7.59 5.00 3.77
CA THR A 55 8.56 5.31 4.85
C THR A 55 9.99 5.03 4.38
N PRO A 56 11.01 5.68 4.97
CA PRO A 56 12.41 5.43 4.60
C PRO A 56 12.86 3.97 4.73
N HIS A 57 12.36 3.24 5.74
CA HIS A 57 12.74 1.83 5.92
C HIS A 57 12.22 0.93 4.80
N HIS A 58 11.03 1.21 4.23
CA HIS A 58 10.55 0.47 3.06
C HIS A 58 11.33 0.81 1.78
N LEU A 59 12.13 1.89 1.76
CA LEU A 59 12.99 2.24 0.65
C LEU A 59 14.42 1.72 0.80
N LEU A 60 14.90 1.56 2.03
CA LEU A 60 16.31 1.34 2.35
C LEU A 60 16.61 -0.04 2.93
N LEU A 61 15.61 -0.75 3.47
CA LEU A 61 15.78 -2.01 4.17
C LEU A 61 14.95 -3.12 3.52
N GLY A 62 15.48 -4.35 3.55
CA GLY A 62 14.83 -5.58 3.10
C GLY A 62 14.76 -6.63 4.22
N THR A 63 14.10 -7.75 3.92
CA THR A 63 13.94 -8.85 4.91
C THR A 63 15.29 -9.48 5.27
N GLU A 64 16.25 -9.45 4.35
CA GLU A 64 17.64 -9.87 4.55
C GLU A 64 18.37 -9.07 5.65
N ASN A 65 17.89 -7.88 6.02
CA ASN A 65 18.45 -7.11 7.13
C ASN A 65 18.01 -7.63 8.51
N LEU A 66 17.05 -8.57 8.58
CA LEU A 66 16.51 -9.13 9.83
C LEU A 66 17.30 -10.35 10.34
N THR A 67 18.55 -10.54 9.89
CA THR A 67 19.40 -11.65 10.35
C THR A 67 19.57 -11.63 11.87
N GLY A 68 19.16 -12.72 12.54
CA GLY A 68 19.29 -12.88 14.00
C GLY A 68 18.20 -12.20 14.83
N TYR A 69 17.12 -11.70 14.21
CA TYR A 69 16.01 -11.08 14.94
C TYR A 69 15.16 -12.08 15.73
N ASP A 70 14.94 -13.28 15.17
CA ASP A 70 14.08 -14.34 15.74
C ASP A 70 14.88 -15.51 16.36
N THR A 71 16.17 -15.33 16.63
CA THR A 71 17.02 -16.29 17.38
C THR A 71 17.08 -15.95 18.85
#